data_AF-A0A2G5UCE0-F1
#
_entry.id   AF-A0A2G5UCE0-F1
#
_cell.length_a   1.000
_cell.length_b   1.000
_cell.length_c   1.000
_cell.angle_alpha   90.00
_cell.angle_beta   90.00
_cell.angle_gamma   90.00
#
_symmetry.space_group_name_H-M   'P 1'
#
loop_
_entity.id
_entity.type
_entity.pdbx_description
1 polymer ?
#
loop_
_entity_poly.entity_id
_entity_poly.type
_entity_poly.pdbx_seq_one_letter_code
_entity_poly.pdbx_strand_id
1 'polypeptide(L)'
;MPFPILRTPLVVLSEIISLLEPNEIVTASFCSNNVNRLLKSHYQRRKPVEWKLFLVDSGGYSITIKTSKSRIEVISAKNVSELYTYPKPMLLKTNGYITKCYGSYVYLYFEDRVMGKKMVVDYATNLFNLDVYGLKIDCHSIWAIDWINERQEKMLAGVEFTWNFGDRVADKEFDHVLSGETRHFSHGYSIQRNDGVKAVIDIEDNCCFYMMVCIGENIYDRDNYSDWNSDQHFVLHQKV
;
A
#
# COMPACT_ATOMS: atom_id res chain seq x y z
N MET A 1 6.67 -27.01 -22.67
CA MET A 1 5.44 -26.97 -23.47
C MET A 1 4.83 -25.57 -23.38
N PRO A 2 4.34 -24.97 -24.47
CA PRO A 2 3.68 -23.66 -24.39
C PRO A 2 2.36 -23.79 -23.63
N PHE A 3 2.11 -22.92 -22.66
CA PHE A 3 0.85 -22.87 -21.92
C PHE A 3 -0.32 -22.65 -22.91
N PRO A 4 -1.29 -23.57 -23.03
CA PRO A 4 -2.38 -23.46 -24.00
C PRO A 4 -3.17 -22.16 -23.87
N ILE A 5 -3.32 -21.66 -22.65
CA ILE A 5 -4.01 -20.39 -22.35
C ILE A 5 -3.34 -19.19 -23.05
N LEU A 6 -2.01 -19.21 -23.23
CA LEU A 6 -1.30 -18.11 -23.91
C LEU A 6 -1.51 -18.10 -25.43
N ARG A 7 -2.18 -19.12 -25.99
CA ARG A 7 -2.58 -19.18 -27.41
C ARG A 7 -4.04 -18.79 -27.63
N THR A 8 -4.79 -18.58 -26.54
CA THR A 8 -6.18 -18.16 -26.60
C THR A 8 -6.27 -16.72 -27.13
N PRO A 9 -7.31 -16.37 -27.92
CA PRO A 9 -7.50 -15.00 -28.39
C PRO A 9 -7.47 -13.97 -27.25
N LEU A 10 -6.87 -12.81 -27.52
CA LEU A 10 -6.65 -11.76 -26.51
C LEU A 10 -7.94 -11.33 -25.81
N VAL A 11 -9.08 -11.31 -26.53
CA VAL A 11 -10.39 -10.94 -25.96
C VAL A 11 -10.78 -11.91 -24.85
N VAL A 12 -10.71 -13.23 -25.11
CA VAL A 12 -11.06 -14.25 -24.11
C VAL A 12 -10.09 -14.21 -22.93
N LEU A 13 -8.79 -14.00 -23.19
CA LEU A 13 -7.80 -13.80 -22.14
C LEU A 13 -8.12 -12.58 -21.26
N SER A 14 -8.55 -11.48 -21.88
CA SER A 14 -8.92 -10.28 -21.16
C SER A 14 -10.08 -10.54 -20.21
N GLU A 15 -11.08 -11.34 -20.64
CA GLU A 15 -12.23 -11.60 -19.79
C GLU A 15 -11.87 -12.56 -18.66
N ILE A 16 -11.02 -13.56 -18.91
CA ILE A 16 -10.47 -14.40 -17.84
C ILE A 16 -9.73 -13.54 -16.83
N ILE A 17 -8.85 -12.62 -17.27
CA ILE A 17 -8.10 -11.73 -16.37
C ILE A 17 -9.04 -10.83 -15.58
N SER A 18 -10.15 -10.37 -16.17
CA SER A 18 -11.14 -9.52 -15.49
C SER A 18 -11.88 -10.21 -14.35
N LEU A 19 -11.89 -11.55 -14.35
CA LEU A 19 -12.52 -12.37 -13.30
C LEU A 19 -11.58 -12.65 -12.13
N LEU A 20 -10.27 -12.44 -12.29
CA LEU A 20 -9.29 -12.76 -11.27
C LEU A 20 -9.23 -11.69 -10.18
N GLU A 21 -9.06 -12.14 -8.95
CA GLU A 21 -8.76 -11.26 -7.82
C GLU A 21 -7.31 -10.74 -7.88
N PRO A 22 -7.02 -9.55 -7.30
CA PRO A 22 -5.68 -8.95 -7.30
C PRO A 22 -4.54 -9.88 -6.87
N ASN A 23 -4.75 -10.70 -5.83
CA ASN A 23 -3.78 -11.68 -5.33
C ASN A 23 -3.58 -12.87 -6.29
N GLU A 24 -4.64 -13.33 -6.96
CA GLU A 24 -4.57 -14.34 -8.01
C GLU A 24 -3.78 -13.85 -9.22
N ILE A 25 -3.96 -12.57 -9.58
CA ILE A 25 -3.19 -11.91 -10.65
C ILE A 25 -1.70 -11.86 -10.30
N VAL A 26 -1.35 -11.44 -9.07
CA VAL A 26 0.04 -11.49 -8.60
C VAL A 26 0.57 -12.91 -8.68
N THR A 27 -0.15 -13.90 -8.15
CA THR A 27 0.28 -15.30 -8.16
C THR A 27 0.49 -15.82 -9.60
N ALA A 28 -0.45 -15.57 -10.51
CA ALA A 28 -0.36 -15.95 -11.91
C ALA A 28 0.84 -15.29 -12.61
N SER A 29 1.17 -14.05 -12.25
CA SER A 29 2.30 -13.34 -12.83
C SER A 29 3.68 -13.94 -12.49
N PHE A 30 3.77 -14.78 -11.45
CA PHE A 30 4.96 -15.58 -11.14
C PHE A 30 5.06 -16.88 -11.95
N CYS A 31 4.02 -17.30 -12.67
CA CYS A 31 4.04 -18.57 -13.43
C CYS A 31 5.00 -18.54 -14.62
N SER A 32 5.16 -17.38 -15.29
CA SER A 32 6.17 -17.19 -16.34
C SER A 32 6.33 -15.72 -16.72
N ASN A 33 7.47 -15.38 -17.33
CA ASN A 33 7.70 -14.05 -17.89
C ASN A 33 6.65 -13.65 -18.95
N ASN A 34 6.10 -14.61 -19.69
CA ASN A 34 5.08 -14.33 -20.71
C ASN A 34 3.73 -13.99 -20.08
N VAL A 35 3.33 -14.71 -19.01
CA VAL A 35 2.13 -14.38 -18.24
C VAL A 35 2.28 -13.01 -17.56
N ASN A 36 3.45 -12.73 -16.96
CA ASN A 36 3.75 -11.43 -16.38
C ASN A 36 3.60 -10.29 -17.39
N ARG A 37 4.20 -10.42 -18.57
CA ARG A 37 4.09 -9.44 -19.66
C ARG A 37 2.65 -9.27 -20.15
N LEU A 38 1.90 -10.35 -20.25
CA LEU A 38 0.48 -10.33 -20.64
C LEU A 38 -0.34 -9.50 -19.63
N LEU A 39 -0.20 -9.80 -18.34
CA LEU A 39 -0.92 -9.10 -17.26
C LEU A 39 -0.53 -7.62 -17.20
N LYS A 40 0.77 -7.30 -17.28
CA LYS A 40 1.26 -5.91 -17.34
C LYS A 40 0.64 -5.14 -18.51
N SER A 41 0.67 -5.72 -19.71
CA SER A 41 0.09 -5.10 -20.90
C SER A 41 -1.42 -4.90 -20.77
N HIS A 42 -2.12 -5.85 -20.14
CA HIS A 42 -3.54 -5.74 -19.86
C HIS A 42 -3.85 -4.52 -18.98
N TYR A 43 -3.19 -4.36 -17.82
CA TYR A 43 -3.46 -3.23 -16.90
C TYR A 43 -2.89 -1.88 -17.37
N GLN A 44 -1.89 -1.90 -18.25
CA GLN A 44 -1.48 -0.68 -18.98
C GLN A 44 -2.60 -0.15 -19.87
N ARG A 45 -3.36 -1.04 -20.52
CA ARG A 45 -4.47 -0.68 -21.42
C ARG A 45 -5.80 -0.49 -20.69
N ARG A 46 -6.03 -1.27 -19.63
CA ARG A 46 -7.26 -1.31 -18.83
C ARG A 46 -6.92 -1.06 -17.37
N LYS A 47 -6.49 0.17 -17.06
CA LYS A 47 -6.15 0.57 -15.69
C LYS A 47 -7.36 0.37 -14.78
N PRO A 48 -7.23 -0.32 -13.63
CA PRO A 48 -8.36 -0.57 -12.75
C PRO A 48 -8.61 0.68 -11.90
N VAL A 49 -9.42 1.60 -12.39
CA VAL A 49 -9.57 2.97 -11.83
C VAL A 49 -10.08 2.97 -10.39
N GLU A 50 -10.93 2.01 -10.02
CA GLU A 50 -11.48 1.89 -8.66
C GLU A 50 -10.47 1.30 -7.66
N TRP A 51 -9.36 0.74 -8.13
CA TRP A 51 -8.41 0.06 -7.26
C TRP A 51 -7.44 1.05 -6.64
N LYS A 52 -7.30 0.97 -5.31
CA LYS A 52 -6.39 1.81 -4.53
C LYS A 52 -5.33 0.93 -3.89
N LEU A 53 -4.07 1.17 -4.25
CA LEU A 53 -2.93 0.42 -3.73
C LEU A 53 -2.45 1.04 -2.42
N PHE A 54 -2.37 0.24 -1.37
CA PHE A 54 -1.90 0.63 -0.06
C PHE A 54 -0.66 -0.16 0.30
N LEU A 55 0.27 0.51 0.95
CA LEU A 55 1.39 -0.12 1.62
C LEU A 55 1.09 -0.21 3.12
N VAL A 56 1.25 -1.39 3.70
CA VAL A 56 0.90 -1.69 5.09
C VAL A 56 2.12 -2.30 5.81
N ASP A 57 2.53 -1.70 6.93
CA ASP A 57 3.51 -2.24 7.86
C ASP A 57 2.86 -2.61 9.19
N SER A 58 2.47 -3.86 9.36
CA SER A 58 1.89 -4.35 10.63
C SER A 58 2.45 -5.74 10.96
N GLY A 59 3.67 -5.78 11.53
CA GLY A 59 4.37 -7.05 11.84
C GLY A 59 4.90 -7.79 10.60
N GLY A 60 4.90 -7.12 9.45
CA GLY A 60 5.28 -7.61 8.12
C GLY A 60 4.84 -6.58 7.08
N TYR A 61 5.59 -6.46 5.97
CA TYR A 61 5.31 -5.43 4.96
C TYR A 61 4.47 -6.02 3.83
N SER A 62 3.23 -5.57 3.71
CA SER A 62 2.32 -6.07 2.69
C SER A 62 1.81 -4.96 1.78
N ILE A 63 1.69 -5.30 0.49
CA ILE A 63 0.94 -4.51 -0.47
C ILE A 63 -0.47 -5.03 -0.48
N THR A 64 -1.38 -4.10 -0.32
CA THR A 64 -2.80 -4.37 -0.26
C THR A 64 -3.52 -3.55 -1.31
N ILE A 65 -4.47 -4.14 -2.02
CA ILE A 65 -5.33 -3.43 -2.96
C ILE A 65 -6.74 -3.36 -2.36
N LYS A 66 -7.23 -2.13 -2.18
CA LYS A 66 -8.65 -1.88 -1.89
C LYS A 66 -9.39 -1.80 -3.21
N THR A 67 -10.36 -2.69 -3.38
CA THR A 67 -11.34 -2.69 -4.47
C THR A 67 -12.67 -2.11 -3.94
N SER A 68 -13.69 -2.01 -4.80
CA SER A 68 -15.05 -1.65 -4.39
C SER A 68 -15.71 -2.65 -3.44
N LYS A 69 -15.23 -3.90 -3.39
CA LYS A 69 -15.82 -4.98 -2.58
C LYS A 69 -15.03 -5.32 -1.33
N SER A 70 -13.70 -5.25 -1.40
CA SER A 70 -12.82 -5.81 -0.38
C SER A 70 -11.43 -5.20 -0.40
N ARG A 71 -10.69 -5.45 0.68
CA ARG A 71 -9.27 -5.12 0.84
C ARG A 71 -8.47 -6.42 0.79
N ILE A 72 -7.62 -6.58 -0.22
CA ILE A 72 -6.94 -7.85 -0.54
C ILE A 72 -5.43 -7.66 -0.45
N GLU A 73 -4.75 -8.43 0.40
CA GLU A 73 -3.28 -8.52 0.40
C GLU A 73 -2.81 -9.24 -0.87
N VAL A 74 -1.93 -8.61 -1.64
CA VAL A 74 -1.51 -9.13 -2.95
C VAL A 74 -0.08 -9.65 -2.96
N ILE A 75 0.82 -9.04 -2.18
CA ILE A 75 2.21 -9.49 -2.04
C ILE A 75 2.79 -8.97 -0.73
N SER A 76 3.65 -9.78 -0.10
CA SER A 76 4.31 -9.43 1.16
C SER A 76 5.82 -9.60 1.09
N ALA A 77 6.56 -8.66 1.67
CA ALA A 77 7.99 -8.75 1.93
C ALA A 77 8.23 -9.18 3.38
N LYS A 78 9.00 -10.25 3.56
CA LYS A 78 9.39 -10.80 4.87
C LYS A 78 10.90 -10.89 4.98
N ASN A 79 11.43 -10.95 6.20
CA ASN A 79 12.85 -11.18 6.39
C ASN A 79 13.20 -12.67 6.24
N VAL A 80 14.36 -12.98 5.67
CA VAL A 80 14.85 -14.38 5.56
C VAL A 80 14.96 -15.09 6.92
N SER A 81 15.11 -14.35 8.04
CA SER A 81 15.05 -14.94 9.38
C SER A 81 13.70 -15.59 9.71
N GLU A 82 12.62 -15.16 9.07
CA GLU A 82 11.26 -15.68 9.27
C GLU A 82 10.97 -16.95 8.45
N LEU A 83 11.96 -17.44 7.68
CA LEU A 83 11.80 -18.58 6.78
C LEU A 83 11.75 -19.93 7.53
N TYR A 84 12.18 -19.94 8.80
CA TYR A 84 12.31 -21.16 9.62
C TYR A 84 11.00 -21.65 10.26
N THR A 85 9.89 -20.94 10.10
CA THR A 85 8.58 -21.31 10.66
C THR A 85 7.75 -22.11 9.63
N TYR A 86 7.93 -23.44 9.59
CA TYR A 86 7.05 -24.53 9.04
C TYR A 86 6.37 -24.41 7.63
N PRO A 87 5.95 -25.56 7.07
CA PRO A 87 6.78 -26.50 6.31
C PRO A 87 7.13 -25.99 4.89
N LYS A 88 8.13 -26.63 4.26
CA LYS A 88 8.78 -26.30 2.97
C LYS A 88 7.81 -26.27 1.77
N PRO A 89 7.45 -25.08 1.25
CA PRO A 89 6.76 -24.95 -0.03
C PRO A 89 7.79 -24.73 -1.15
N MET A 90 7.33 -24.62 -2.39
CA MET A 90 8.16 -24.44 -3.58
C MET A 90 9.06 -23.19 -3.44
N LEU A 91 10.34 -23.40 -3.13
CA LEU A 91 11.34 -22.35 -3.03
C LEU A 91 11.87 -22.05 -4.44
N LEU A 92 11.47 -20.93 -4.99
CA LEU A 92 12.08 -20.39 -6.20
C LEU A 92 13.08 -19.30 -5.76
N LYS A 93 14.37 -19.58 -5.95
CA LYS A 93 15.41 -18.55 -5.86
C LYS A 93 15.41 -17.83 -7.21
N THR A 94 14.86 -16.64 -7.25
CA THR A 94 14.78 -15.83 -8.47
C THR A 94 15.28 -14.43 -8.12
N ASN A 95 16.20 -13.89 -8.92
CA ASN A 95 16.65 -12.50 -8.80
C ASN A 95 17.03 -12.05 -7.36
N GLY A 96 17.71 -12.91 -6.59
CA GLY A 96 18.28 -12.55 -5.29
C GLY A 96 17.35 -12.70 -4.07
N TYR A 97 16.10 -13.13 -4.25
CA TYR A 97 15.16 -13.38 -3.15
C TYR A 97 14.53 -14.77 -3.23
N ILE A 98 13.91 -15.19 -2.13
CA ILE A 98 13.18 -16.47 -2.05
C ILE A 98 11.69 -16.17 -2.16
N THR A 99 11.01 -16.85 -3.08
CA THR A 99 9.55 -16.75 -3.24
C THR A 99 8.87 -17.94 -2.57
N LYS A 100 7.80 -17.68 -1.81
CA LYS A 100 6.91 -18.68 -1.21
C LYS A 100 5.46 -18.32 -1.56
N CYS A 101 4.79 -19.20 -2.29
CA CYS A 101 3.36 -19.07 -2.57
C CYS A 101 2.58 -20.02 -1.65
N TYR A 102 1.56 -19.51 -0.97
CA TYR A 102 0.62 -20.30 -0.16
C TYR A 102 -0.80 -19.94 -0.57
N GLY A 103 -1.43 -20.80 -1.38
CA GLY A 103 -2.69 -20.45 -2.04
C GLY A 103 -2.50 -19.24 -2.95
N SER A 104 -3.28 -18.18 -2.71
CA SER A 104 -3.20 -16.90 -3.41
C SER A 104 -2.25 -15.89 -2.75
N TYR A 105 -1.59 -16.23 -1.65
CA TYR A 105 -0.66 -15.34 -0.96
C TYR A 105 0.77 -15.56 -1.47
N VAL A 106 1.45 -14.47 -1.83
CA VAL A 106 2.86 -14.47 -2.25
C VAL A 106 3.72 -13.76 -1.22
N TYR A 107 4.69 -14.49 -0.68
CA TYR A 107 5.70 -13.97 0.24
C TYR A 107 7.07 -13.97 -0.44
N LEU A 108 7.70 -12.81 -0.47
CA LEU A 108 9.07 -12.61 -0.92
C LEU A 108 9.96 -12.39 0.30
N TYR A 109 11.02 -13.17 0.41
CA TYR A 109 11.95 -13.09 1.53
C TYR A 109 13.25 -12.40 1.13
N PHE A 110 13.65 -11.41 1.93
CA PHE A 110 14.83 -10.57 1.70
C PHE A 110 15.72 -10.51 2.95
N GLU A 111 17.04 -10.38 2.73
CA GLU A 111 17.99 -10.09 3.80
C GLU A 111 17.84 -8.64 4.27
N ASP A 112 17.91 -7.71 3.31
CA ASP A 112 17.62 -6.29 3.53
C ASP A 112 16.11 -6.05 3.51
N ARG A 113 15.57 -5.66 4.67
CA ARG A 113 14.15 -5.35 4.84
C ARG A 113 13.73 -4.18 3.95
N VAL A 114 14.45 -3.05 3.98
CA VAL A 114 14.07 -1.84 3.22
C VAL A 114 14.09 -2.13 1.72
N MET A 115 15.10 -2.86 1.24
CA MET A 115 15.15 -3.27 -0.17
C MET A 115 13.96 -4.15 -0.56
N GLY A 116 13.62 -5.13 0.28
CA GLY A 116 12.46 -6.00 0.04
C GLY A 116 11.14 -5.23 -0.02
N LYS A 117 10.97 -4.29 0.92
CA LYS A 117 9.83 -3.36 0.99
C LYS A 117 9.68 -2.53 -0.29
N LYS A 118 10.78 -1.93 -0.78
CA LYS A 118 10.80 -1.18 -2.04
C LYS A 118 10.45 -2.06 -3.24
N MET A 119 11.01 -3.28 -3.29
CA MET A 119 10.77 -4.19 -4.40
C MET A 119 9.30 -4.60 -4.53
N VAL A 120 8.61 -4.94 -3.42
CA VAL A 120 7.20 -5.34 -3.51
C VAL A 120 6.30 -4.19 -3.96
N VAL A 121 6.58 -2.95 -3.55
CA VAL A 121 5.91 -1.75 -4.05
C VAL A 121 6.17 -1.58 -5.55
N ASP A 122 7.43 -1.63 -5.99
CA ASP A 122 7.79 -1.51 -7.41
C ASP A 122 7.14 -2.59 -8.27
N TYR A 123 7.09 -3.81 -7.74
CA TYR A 123 6.47 -4.93 -8.42
C TYR A 123 4.98 -4.70 -8.63
N ALA A 124 4.24 -4.40 -7.56
CA ALA A 124 2.79 -4.27 -7.61
C ALA A 124 2.35 -3.05 -8.44
N THR A 125 3.01 -1.90 -8.24
CA THR A 125 2.73 -0.68 -9.01
C THR A 125 2.97 -0.88 -10.51
N ASN A 126 4.06 -1.56 -10.89
CA ASN A 126 4.36 -1.90 -12.28
C ASN A 126 3.37 -2.92 -12.87
N LEU A 127 2.98 -3.94 -12.10
CA LEU A 127 2.03 -4.96 -12.55
C LEU A 127 0.64 -4.39 -12.84
N PHE A 128 0.13 -3.55 -11.93
CA PHE A 128 -1.23 -3.01 -12.02
C PHE A 128 -1.31 -1.64 -12.68
N ASN A 129 -0.17 -1.02 -13.03
CA ASN A 129 -0.10 0.35 -13.53
C ASN A 129 -0.80 1.35 -12.58
N LEU A 130 -0.56 1.18 -11.27
CA LEU A 130 -1.13 1.98 -10.19
C LEU A 130 -0.03 2.69 -9.41
N ASP A 131 -0.32 3.91 -8.97
CA ASP A 131 0.49 4.59 -7.97
C ASP A 131 0.07 4.13 -6.57
N VAL A 132 0.95 4.32 -5.58
CA VAL A 132 0.58 4.11 -4.18
C VAL A 132 -0.43 5.18 -3.80
N TYR A 133 -1.60 4.76 -3.34
CA TYR A 133 -2.67 5.65 -2.91
C TYR A 133 -2.48 6.12 -1.47
N GLY A 134 -2.06 5.23 -0.57
CA GLY A 134 -1.93 5.56 0.84
C GLY A 134 -1.05 4.58 1.61
N LEU A 135 -0.69 4.99 2.82
CA LEU A 135 0.22 4.27 3.70
C LEU A 135 -0.45 3.93 5.02
N LYS A 136 -0.13 2.76 5.56
CA LYS A 136 -0.34 2.41 6.96
C LYS A 136 0.99 1.90 7.50
N ILE A 137 1.69 2.71 8.30
CA ILE A 137 3.09 2.48 8.67
C ILE A 137 3.32 2.69 10.17
N ASP A 138 4.38 2.08 10.71
CA ASP A 138 4.87 2.38 12.06
C ASP A 138 6.02 3.41 12.03
N CYS A 139 6.58 3.70 13.19
CA CYS A 139 7.69 4.64 13.35
C CYS A 139 8.98 4.18 12.63
N HIS A 140 9.15 2.88 12.35
CA HIS A 140 10.33 2.37 11.64
C HIS A 140 10.22 2.50 10.12
N SER A 141 9.06 2.90 9.62
CA SER A 141 8.74 2.96 8.19
C SER A 141 8.38 4.35 7.69
N ILE A 142 8.68 5.39 8.48
CA ILE A 142 8.52 6.81 8.09
C ILE A 142 9.23 7.12 6.77
N TRP A 143 10.41 6.52 6.55
CA TRP A 143 11.19 6.68 5.31
C TRP A 143 10.38 6.38 4.03
N ALA A 144 9.31 5.57 4.13
CA ALA A 144 8.49 5.21 2.98
C ALA A 144 7.70 6.40 2.43
N ILE A 145 7.40 7.41 3.25
CA ILE A 145 6.70 8.63 2.81
C ILE A 145 7.55 9.36 1.78
N ASP A 146 8.77 9.73 2.16
CA ASP A 146 9.68 10.49 1.30
C ASP A 146 10.04 9.68 0.06
N TRP A 147 10.38 8.40 0.24
CA TRP A 147 10.73 7.54 -0.88
C TRP A 147 9.59 7.40 -1.90
N ILE A 148 8.33 7.31 -1.47
CA ILE A 148 7.19 7.24 -2.40
C ILE A 148 6.96 8.58 -3.06
N ASN A 149 7.00 9.69 -2.33
CA ASN A 149 6.82 11.02 -2.89
C ASN A 149 7.88 11.36 -3.96
N GLU A 150 9.12 10.88 -3.80
CA GLU A 150 10.17 11.00 -4.84
C GLU A 150 9.92 10.07 -6.04
N ARG A 151 9.29 8.92 -5.81
CA ARG A 151 9.09 7.86 -6.80
C ARG A 151 7.94 8.13 -7.77
N GLN A 152 6.86 8.76 -7.31
CA GLN A 152 5.64 8.99 -8.11
C GLN A 152 5.25 10.47 -8.08
N GLU A 153 4.73 10.98 -9.21
CA GLU A 153 4.30 12.39 -9.31
C GLU A 153 3.05 12.67 -8.46
N LYS A 154 2.16 11.68 -8.34
CA LYS A 154 0.90 11.83 -7.63
C LYS A 154 1.12 11.69 -6.13
N MET A 155 0.71 12.70 -5.37
CA MET A 155 0.79 12.68 -3.91
C MET A 155 -0.06 11.55 -3.29
N LEU A 156 0.40 11.05 -2.15
CA LEU A 156 -0.35 10.14 -1.29
C LEU A 156 -1.65 10.80 -0.83
N ALA A 157 -2.75 10.05 -0.86
CA ALA A 157 -4.06 10.52 -0.40
C ALA A 157 -4.22 10.44 1.13
N GLY A 158 -3.40 9.64 1.81
CA GLY A 158 -3.43 9.53 3.27
C GLY A 158 -2.32 8.65 3.82
N VAL A 159 -1.91 8.97 5.05
CA VAL A 159 -0.94 8.20 5.84
C VAL A 159 -1.57 7.91 7.20
N GLU A 160 -1.62 6.64 7.55
CA GLU A 160 -2.07 6.12 8.83
C GLU A 160 -0.86 5.61 9.61
N PHE A 161 -0.73 6.03 10.87
CA PHE A 161 0.36 5.59 11.74
C PHE A 161 -0.13 4.57 12.77
N THR A 162 0.53 3.42 12.84
CA THR A 162 0.28 2.40 13.84
C THR A 162 1.31 2.46 14.96
N TRP A 163 0.86 2.65 16.20
CA TRP A 163 1.74 2.59 17.37
C TRP A 163 1.87 1.16 17.87
N ASN A 164 3.11 0.65 17.94
CA ASN A 164 3.43 -0.53 18.72
C ASN A 164 3.96 -0.09 20.09
N PHE A 165 3.16 -0.28 21.15
CA PHE A 165 3.49 0.07 22.56
C PHE A 165 4.81 -0.52 23.11
N GLY A 166 5.49 -1.38 22.36
CA GLY A 166 6.78 -1.98 22.75
C GLY A 166 8.01 -1.11 22.48
N ASP A 167 7.92 -0.10 21.60
CA ASP A 167 9.08 0.67 21.15
C ASP A 167 9.21 2.03 21.85
N ARG A 168 9.78 2.00 23.07
CA ARG A 168 10.20 3.20 23.81
C ARG A 168 11.38 3.96 23.17
N VAL A 169 11.86 3.53 22.00
CA VAL A 169 13.06 4.07 21.34
C VAL A 169 12.69 5.16 20.32
N ALA A 170 11.46 5.17 19.82
CA ALA A 170 11.00 6.12 18.80
C ALA A 170 10.74 7.55 19.33
N ASP A 171 10.75 7.75 20.64
CA ASP A 171 10.44 9.04 21.27
C ASP A 171 11.39 10.16 20.78
N LYS A 172 12.68 9.88 20.56
CA LYS A 172 13.65 10.95 20.24
C LYS A 172 13.58 11.50 18.81
N GLU A 173 13.17 10.69 17.84
CA GLU A 173 13.10 11.11 16.43
C GLU A 173 11.74 11.74 16.11
N PHE A 174 10.67 11.27 16.78
CA PHE A 174 9.33 11.86 16.72
C PHE A 174 9.23 13.19 17.49
N ASP A 175 9.91 13.32 18.63
CA ASP A 175 9.99 14.57 19.39
C ASP A 175 10.59 15.71 18.56
N HIS A 176 11.47 15.41 17.58
CA HIS A 176 12.09 16.43 16.75
C HIS A 176 11.14 16.99 15.67
N VAL A 177 10.13 16.21 15.26
CA VAL A 177 9.08 16.63 14.31
C VAL A 177 7.94 17.36 15.03
N LEU A 178 7.73 17.06 16.31
CA LEU A 178 6.63 17.59 17.13
C LEU A 178 7.09 18.47 18.31
N SER A 179 8.33 18.98 18.31
CA SER A 179 8.94 19.62 19.49
C SER A 179 8.12 20.82 19.99
N GLY A 180 7.29 20.57 21.00
CA GLY A 180 6.35 21.51 21.59
C GLY A 180 5.55 20.85 22.70
N GLU A 181 6.24 20.32 23.71
CA GLU A 181 5.72 19.77 24.97
C GLU A 181 4.82 18.52 24.85
N THR A 182 5.08 17.53 25.70
CA THR A 182 4.27 16.32 25.88
C THR A 182 2.82 16.69 26.18
N ARG A 183 1.97 16.64 25.15
CA ARG A 183 0.53 16.85 25.27
C ARG A 183 -0.15 15.52 25.03
N HIS A 184 -0.90 15.06 26.03
CA HIS A 184 -1.89 14.02 25.83
C HIS A 184 -2.98 14.58 24.91
N PHE A 185 -2.92 14.21 23.64
CA PHE A 185 -3.91 14.64 22.66
C PHE A 185 -5.08 13.67 22.68
N SER A 186 -6.17 14.07 23.34
CA SER A 186 -7.50 13.53 23.04
C SER A 186 -8.17 14.51 22.09
N HIS A 187 -8.81 14.02 21.02
CA HIS A 187 -9.69 14.76 20.08
C HIS A 187 -9.09 15.36 18.79
N GLY A 188 -7.91 14.93 18.34
CA GLY A 188 -7.34 15.37 17.06
C GLY A 188 -7.01 16.87 16.98
N TYR A 189 -6.30 17.28 15.92
CA TYR A 189 -5.85 18.64 15.68
C TYR A 189 -5.89 18.98 14.19
N SER A 190 -6.05 20.25 13.82
CA SER A 190 -5.89 20.67 12.43
C SER A 190 -4.87 21.80 12.29
N ILE A 191 -3.94 21.65 11.35
CA ILE A 191 -2.91 22.62 11.01
C ILE A 191 -3.27 23.21 9.66
N GLN A 192 -3.57 24.51 9.63
CA GLN A 192 -3.89 25.23 8.40
C GLN A 192 -2.78 26.21 8.06
N ARG A 193 -2.22 26.08 6.86
CA ARG A 193 -1.28 27.04 6.28
C ARG A 193 -2.04 28.23 5.69
N ASN A 194 -1.37 29.38 5.59
CA ASN A 194 -1.94 30.60 5.02
C ASN A 194 -2.31 30.49 3.53
N ASP A 195 -1.82 29.45 2.84
CA ASP A 195 -2.15 29.11 1.45
C ASP A 195 -3.41 28.24 1.31
N GLY A 196 -4.13 28.00 2.42
CA GLY A 196 -5.39 27.27 2.43
C GLY A 196 -5.25 25.75 2.53
N VAL A 197 -4.03 25.23 2.64
CA VAL A 197 -3.78 23.80 2.90
C VAL A 197 -4.03 23.50 4.38
N LYS A 198 -4.93 22.56 4.67
CA LYS A 198 -5.28 22.13 6.02
C LYS A 198 -4.92 20.65 6.20
N ALA A 199 -4.00 20.35 7.10
CA ALA A 199 -3.76 18.99 7.58
C ALA A 199 -4.64 18.73 8.81
N VAL A 200 -5.33 17.61 8.87
CA VAL A 200 -6.05 17.15 10.07
C VAL A 200 -5.37 15.90 10.59
N ILE A 201 -5.07 15.89 11.88
CA ILE A 201 -4.49 14.80 12.66
C ILE A 201 -5.61 14.31 13.55
N ASP A 202 -6.24 13.17 13.28
CA ASP A 202 -7.20 12.57 14.21
C ASP A 202 -6.51 11.47 15.01
N ILE A 203 -6.80 11.38 16.31
CA ILE A 203 -6.19 10.41 17.22
C ILE A 203 -7.33 9.61 17.83
N GLU A 204 -7.52 8.38 17.35
CA GLU A 204 -8.52 7.49 17.91
C GLU A 204 -8.00 6.82 19.20
N ASP A 205 -8.93 6.51 20.11
CA ASP A 205 -8.67 5.85 21.39
C ASP A 205 -7.94 4.50 21.27
N ASN A 206 -7.82 3.95 20.04
CA ASN A 206 -7.08 2.74 19.71
C ASN A 206 -5.65 2.99 19.18
N CYS A 207 -5.05 4.13 19.52
CA CYS A 207 -3.61 4.39 19.35
C CYS A 207 -3.13 4.40 17.89
N CYS A 208 -4.04 4.73 16.99
CA CYS A 208 -3.73 5.08 15.61
C CYS A 208 -4.03 6.57 15.44
N PHE A 209 -3.19 7.27 14.66
CA PHE A 209 -3.53 8.61 14.22
C PHE A 209 -3.57 8.68 12.69
N TYR A 210 -4.57 9.40 12.18
CA TYR A 210 -4.80 9.63 10.77
C TYR A 210 -4.33 11.04 10.43
N MET A 211 -3.40 11.18 9.47
CA MET A 211 -3.06 12.48 8.91
C MET A 211 -3.63 12.61 7.49
N MET A 212 -4.54 13.56 7.30
CA MET A 212 -5.17 13.85 6.01
C MET A 212 -4.89 15.29 5.58
N VAL A 213 -4.39 15.48 4.36
CA VAL A 213 -4.10 16.80 3.79
C VAL A 213 -5.25 17.22 2.88
N CYS A 214 -5.94 18.29 3.25
CA CYS A 214 -7.06 18.86 2.51
C CYS A 214 -6.66 20.20 1.88
N ILE A 215 -7.15 20.47 0.66
CA ILE A 215 -6.94 21.74 -0.05
C ILE A 215 -8.34 22.31 -0.39
N GLY A 216 -8.74 23.40 0.25
CA GLY A 216 -10.04 24.07 0.01
C GLY A 216 -10.77 24.56 1.27
N GLU A 217 -11.68 25.53 1.10
CA GLU A 217 -12.23 26.37 2.19
C GLU A 217 -13.38 25.77 3.03
N ASN A 218 -13.96 24.60 2.68
CA ASN A 218 -15.17 24.09 3.33
C ASN A 218 -15.04 22.65 3.82
N ILE A 219 -14.38 22.44 4.97
CA ILE A 219 -14.29 21.11 5.60
C ILE A 219 -14.30 21.22 7.13
N TYR A 220 -15.46 21.57 7.67
CA TYR A 220 -15.80 21.32 9.06
C TYR A 220 -17.25 20.84 9.11
N ASP A 221 -17.45 19.55 8.90
CA ASP A 221 -18.68 18.89 9.32
C ASP A 221 -18.33 17.57 9.98
N ARG A 222 -18.30 17.56 11.31
CA ARG A 222 -17.84 16.45 12.16
C ARG A 222 -18.71 15.21 11.97
N ASP A 223 -19.99 15.42 11.65
CA ASP A 223 -20.99 14.37 11.52
C ASP A 223 -20.84 13.57 10.21
N ASN A 224 -20.08 14.11 9.25
CA ASN A 224 -19.75 13.43 8.00
C ASN A 224 -18.62 12.39 8.16
N TYR A 225 -17.88 12.40 9.29
CA TYR A 225 -16.69 11.56 9.51
C TYR A 225 -16.94 10.37 10.44
N SER A 226 -18.04 10.37 11.20
CA SER A 226 -18.41 9.29 12.13
C SER A 226 -19.15 8.13 11.48
N ASP A 227 -19.59 8.27 10.23
CA ASP A 227 -20.15 7.14 9.50
C ASP A 227 -19.02 6.23 9.03
N TRP A 228 -19.06 4.97 9.50
CA TRP A 228 -18.27 3.84 9.00
C TRP A 228 -18.48 3.51 7.51
N ASN A 229 -19.18 4.40 6.79
CA ASN A 229 -19.39 4.48 5.36
C ASN A 229 -19.02 5.89 4.85
N SER A 230 -17.74 6.24 4.83
CA SER A 230 -17.32 7.48 4.17
C SER A 230 -16.73 7.19 2.78
N ASP A 231 -17.61 7.15 1.79
CA ASP A 231 -17.32 7.37 0.37
C ASP A 231 -16.86 8.83 0.10
N GLN A 232 -16.03 9.39 0.99
CA GLN A 232 -15.53 10.75 0.83
C GLN A 232 -14.41 10.79 -0.21
N HIS A 233 -14.85 10.91 -1.46
CA HIS A 233 -14.05 11.27 -2.61
C HIS A 233 -13.63 12.74 -2.50
N PHE A 234 -12.37 13.01 -2.18
CA PHE A 234 -11.78 14.32 -2.47
C PHE A 234 -11.11 14.25 -3.85
N VAL A 235 -11.82 14.77 -4.85
CA VAL A 235 -11.29 14.99 -6.20
C VAL A 235 -10.46 16.27 -6.18
N LEU A 236 -9.15 16.14 -6.44
CA LEU A 236 -8.28 17.27 -6.73
C LEU A 236 -8.71 17.88 -8.08
N HIS A 237 -9.24 19.10 -8.05
CA HIS A 237 -9.25 19.98 -9.22
C HIS A 237 -8.17 21.05 -9.04
N GLN A 238 -7.16 21.02 -9.91
CA GLN A 238 -6.21 22.11 -10.06
C GLN A 238 -6.82 23.13 -11.04
N LYS A 239 -7.00 24.38 -10.61
CA LYS A 239 -7.18 25.51 -11.55
C LYS A 239 -5.80 25.84 -12.14
N VAL A 240 -5.79 25.96 -13.48
CA VAL A 240 -4.66 26.38 -14.33
C VAL A 240 -4.08 27.71 -13.87
#